data_AF-A0A7H1MB25-F1
#
_entry.id   AF-A0A7H1MB25-F1
#
_cell.length_a   1.000
_cell.length_b   1.000
_cell.length_c   1.000
_cell.angle_alpha   90.00
_cell.angle_beta   90.00
_cell.angle_gamma   90.00
#
_symmetry.space_group_name_H-M   'P 1'
#
loop_
_entity.id
_entity.type
_entity.pdbx_description
1 polymer ?
#
loop_
_entity_poly.entity_id
_entity_poly.type
_entity_poly.pdbx_seq_one_letter_code
_entity_poly.pdbx_strand_id
1 'polypeptide(L)' 'MVENGGCAAGYSEEQGQAVMARAEITVRIDLQRGRECATVYICDLSHEYVSINAGYRN' A
#
# COMPACT_ATOMS: atom_id res chain seq x y z
N MET A 1 0.02 -9.15 -6.56
CA MET A 1 -1.46 -9.29 -6.60
C MET A 1 -1.84 -10.42 -5.66
N VAL A 2 -3.01 -10.35 -5.02
CA VAL A 2 -3.48 -11.32 -4.01
C VAL A 2 -4.82 -11.90 -4.48
N GLU A 3 -5.02 -13.20 -4.33
CA GLU A 3 -6.23 -13.93 -4.71
C GLU A 3 -6.65 -14.88 -3.58
N ASN A 4 -7.95 -14.94 -3.26
CA ASN A 4 -8.50 -15.78 -2.18
C ASN A 4 -7.76 -15.65 -0.83
N GLY A 5 -7.20 -14.47 -0.55
CA GLY A 5 -6.43 -14.21 0.68
C GLY A 5 -4.97 -14.70 0.65
N GLY A 6 -4.49 -15.25 -0.46
CA GLY A 6 -3.10 -15.68 -0.65
C GLY A 6 -2.39 -14.92 -1.79
N CYS A 7 -1.08 -15.08 -1.89
CA CYS A 7 -0.33 -14.54 -3.03
C CYS A 7 -0.87 -15.14 -4.34
N ALA A 8 -1.18 -14.30 -5.32
CA ALA A 8 -1.69 -14.78 -6.60
C ALA A 8 -0.59 -15.56 -7.35
N ALA A 9 -0.95 -16.66 -8.00
CA ALA A 9 0.03 -17.52 -8.70
C ALA A 9 0.78 -16.80 -9.85
N GLY A 10 0.16 -15.77 -10.43
CA GLY A 10 0.76 -14.95 -11.49
C GLY A 10 1.56 -13.74 -10.98
N TYR A 11 1.71 -13.58 -9.66
CA TYR A 11 2.50 -12.47 -9.11
C TYR A 11 4.00 -12.69 -9.30
N SER A 12 4.70 -11.66 -9.75
CA SER A 12 6.17 -11.57 -9.67
C SER A 12 6.59 -10.30 -8.92
N GLU A 13 7.76 -10.35 -8.28
CA GLU A 13 8.30 -9.20 -7.55
C GLU A 13 8.63 -8.04 -8.49
N GLU A 14 9.08 -8.32 -9.71
CA GLU A 14 9.38 -7.29 -10.72
C GLU A 14 8.13 -6.48 -11.07
N GLN A 15 6.98 -7.13 -11.19
CA GLN A 15 5.70 -6.46 -11.42
C GLN A 15 5.28 -5.64 -10.20
N GLY A 16 5.49 -6.16 -8.99
CA GLY A 16 5.24 -5.44 -7.74
C GLY A 16 6.08 -4.16 -7.67
N GLN A 17 7.38 -4.28 -7.93
CA GLN A 17 8.33 -3.17 -7.87
C GLN A 17 8.02 -2.09 -8.91
N ALA A 18 7.61 -2.47 -10.13
CA ALA A 18 7.20 -1.52 -11.17
C ALA A 18 5.97 -0.68 -10.78
N VAL A 19 5.06 -1.24 -9.97
CA VAL A 19 3.91 -0.48 -9.43
C VAL A 19 4.35 0.41 -8.27
N MET A 20 5.22 -0.07 -7.39
CA MET A 20 5.72 0.69 -6.24
C MET A 20 6.61 1.88 -6.62
N ALA A 21 7.22 1.85 -7.81
CA ALA A 21 8.02 2.97 -8.32
C ALA A 21 7.20 4.19 -8.79
N ARG A 22 5.86 4.12 -8.75
CA ARG A 22 4.97 5.21 -9.18
C ARG A 22 4.80 6.24 -8.05
N ALA A 23 4.60 7.50 -8.45
CA ALA A 23 4.32 8.58 -7.50
C ALA A 23 2.97 8.42 -6.78
N GLU A 24 1.98 7.83 -7.45
CA GLU A 24 0.67 7.54 -6.88
C GLU A 24 0.31 6.07 -7.06
N ILE A 25 -0.19 5.45 -5.98
CA ILE A 25 -0.55 4.03 -5.94
C ILE A 25 -1.97 3.91 -5.42
N THR A 26 -2.83 3.28 -6.21
CA THR A 26 -4.17 2.89 -5.77
C THR A 26 -4.18 1.45 -5.30
N VAL A 27 -4.60 1.22 -4.06
CA VAL A 27 -4.82 -0.12 -3.50
C VAL A 27 -6.32 -0.39 -3.44
N ARG A 28 -6.76 -1.49 -4.07
CA ARG A 28 -8.15 -1.94 -4.03
C ARG A 28 -8.25 -3.23 -3.21
N ILE A 29 -9.13 -3.21 -2.21
CA ILE A 29 -9.41 -4.36 -1.35
C ILE A 29 -10.89 -4.70 -1.50
N ASP A 30 -11.18 -5.91 -1.95
CA ASP A 30 -12.53 -6.47 -1.99
C ASP A 30 -12.66 -7.52 -0.89
N LEU A 31 -13.52 -7.25 0.10
CA LEU A 31 -13.74 -8.15 1.23
C LEU A 31 -14.81 -9.21 0.96
N GLN A 32 -15.57 -9.09 -0.13
CA GLN A 32 -16.69 -9.97 -0.48
C GLN A 32 -17.71 -10.18 0.66
N ARG A 33 -17.97 -9.13 1.46
CA ARG A 33 -18.81 -9.16 2.68
C ARG A 33 -20.04 -8.27 2.64
N GLY A 34 -20.41 -7.76 1.47
CA GLY A 34 -21.54 -6.85 1.30
C GLY A 34 -21.31 -5.85 0.17
N ARG A 35 -22.04 -4.74 0.20
CA ARG A 35 -21.96 -3.67 -0.82
C ARG A 35 -21.39 -2.35 -0.28
N GLU A 36 -21.04 -2.30 1.00
CA GLU A 36 -20.47 -1.11 1.62
C GLU A 36 -19.08 -0.81 1.05
N CYS A 37 -18.77 0.47 0.91
CA CYS A 37 -17.49 0.94 0.39
C CYS A 37 -16.98 2.15 1.17
N ALA A 38 -15.66 2.28 1.25
CA ALA A 38 -14.97 3.43 1.81
C ALA A 38 -13.69 3.70 1.01
N THR A 39 -13.27 4.96 0.98
CA THR A 39 -12.01 5.38 0.36
C THR A 39 -11.22 6.15 1.40
N VAL A 40 -9.95 5.79 1.55
CA VAL A 40 -9.01 6.45 2.47
C VAL A 40 -7.79 6.86 1.66
N TYR A 41 -7.35 8.10 1.87
CA TYR A 41 -6.12 8.63 1.28
C TYR A 41 -5.04 8.64 2.34
N ILE A 42 -3.89 8.05 2.02
CA ILE A 42 -2.71 7.99 2.87
C ILE A 42 -1.47 8.24 2.01
N CYS A 43 -0.35 8.51 2.66
CA CYS A 43 0.97 8.60 2.03
C CYS A 43 1.91 7.52 2.56
N ASP A 44 3.05 7.38 1.91
CA ASP A 44 4.13 6.49 2.34
C ASP A 44 4.77 6.95 3.66
N LEU A 45 5.41 6.00 4.34
CA LEU A 45 6.24 6.28 5.50
C LEU A 45 7.70 6.48 5.06
N SER A 46 8.09 7.75 4.89
CA SER A 46 9.44 8.10 4.42
C SER A 46 10.46 8.22 5.56
N HIS A 47 11.75 8.07 5.21
CA HIS A 47 12.85 8.29 6.15
C HIS A 47 12.92 9.74 6.64
N GLU A 48 12.56 10.70 5.79
CA GLU A 48 12.46 12.12 6.17
C GLU A 48 11.37 12.34 7.21
N TYR A 49 10.20 11.71 7.06
CA TYR A 49 9.14 11.79 8.06
C TYR A 49 9.63 11.33 9.43
N VAL A 50 10.36 10.21 9.48
CA VAL A 50 10.94 9.70 10.73
C VAL A 50 11.97 10.69 11.29
N SER A 51 12.86 11.21 10.45
CA SER A 51 13.94 12.11 10.87
C SER A 51 13.40 13.44 11.44
N ILE A 52 12.38 14.01 10.82
CA ILE A 52 11.69 15.23 11.29
C ILE A 52 11.03 14.98 12.65
N ASN A 53 10.33 13.85 12.80
CA ASN A 53 9.55 13.57 14.00
C ASN A 53 10.40 13.05 15.19
N ALA A 54 11.54 12.39 14.92
CA ALA A 54 12.43 11.87 15.95
C ALA A 54 13.10 12.98 16.79
N GLY A 55 13.21 14.20 16.26
CA GLY A 55 13.78 15.35 16.96
C GLY A 55 12.86 16.04 17.97
N TYR A 56 11.56 15.73 18.01
CA TYR A 56 10.60 16.46 18.87
C TYR A 56 10.72 16.17 20.38
N ARG A 57 11.52 15.18 20.77
CA ARG A 57 11.69 14.75 22.17
C ARG A 57 13.10 14.98 22.74
N ASN A 58 14.00 15.61 22.00
CA ASN A 58 15.35 15.98 22.45
C ASN A 58 15.48 17.48 22.67
#